data_AF-A0A2G6U586-F1
#
_entry.id   AF-A0A2G6U586-F1
#
_cell.length_a   1.000
_cell.length_b   1.000
_cell.length_c   1.000
_cell.angle_alpha   90.00
_cell.angle_beta   90.00
_cell.angle_gamma   90.00
#
_symmetry.space_group_name_H-M   'P 1'
#
loop_
_entity.id
_entity.type
_entity.pdbx_description
1 polymer ?
#
loop_
_entity_poly.entity_id
_entity_poly.type
_entity_poly.pdbx_seq_one_letter_code
_entity_poly.pdbx_strand_id
1 'polypeptide(L)'
;MREEKVLSAHPVSDAMRATVLANLAEVERRHEVTVLFACESGSRGWGFASPDSDYDVRFIYVHRLPWYLTVAPGRDVIEQPLSGELDVSGWELRKALGLLRASNPTLLEWLRSPVVYRQEQPWAERLHLLAEQGFSPVRGYHHYVAMARKNLRAHLQGDVVRYKKYFYVLRPLLAARWIRDGRGAPPMRFAQLAAGTLEDAGLLAELNELLELKMRLGEAAKGPRRVRVHDFLERELAHAMAHAPDPGEQADAAPLDRYLRDAVARFGGNWRQ
;
A
#
# COMPACT_ATOMS: atom_id res chain seq x y z
N MET A 1 16.64 22.23 -7.07
CA MET A 1 15.86 21.12 -6.48
C MET A 1 16.00 21.24 -4.97
N ARG A 2 14.92 21.31 -4.21
CA ARG A 2 15.05 21.26 -2.74
C ARG A 2 15.57 19.86 -2.38
N GLU A 3 16.69 19.77 -1.67
CA GLU A 3 17.13 18.50 -1.10
C GLU A 3 15.99 17.94 -0.23
N GLU A 4 15.58 16.70 -0.50
CA GLU A 4 14.52 16.07 0.27
C GLU A 4 15.01 15.75 1.68
N LYS A 5 14.19 16.04 2.70
CA LYS A 5 14.51 15.74 4.12
C LYS A 5 14.74 14.25 4.37
N VAL A 6 14.11 13.39 3.56
CA VAL A 6 14.19 11.93 3.64
C VAL A 6 14.42 11.38 2.24
N LEU A 7 15.42 10.51 2.08
CA LEU A 7 15.80 9.92 0.80
C LEU A 7 14.64 9.13 0.18
N SER A 8 14.41 9.31 -1.12
CA SER A 8 13.35 8.61 -1.85
C SER A 8 13.63 8.48 -3.34
N ALA A 9 13.29 7.33 -3.92
CA ALA A 9 13.24 7.12 -5.35
C ALA A 9 12.21 6.05 -5.73
N HIS A 10 11.52 6.25 -6.85
CA HIS A 10 10.53 5.32 -7.40
C HIS A 10 10.91 4.83 -8.81
N PRO A 11 12.09 4.20 -9.00
CA PRO A 11 12.58 3.91 -10.32
C PRO A 11 11.77 2.80 -10.98
N VAL A 12 11.19 3.13 -12.14
CA VAL A 12 10.55 2.19 -13.08
C VAL A 12 10.95 2.64 -14.48
N SER A 13 11.62 1.78 -15.24
CA SER A 13 11.98 2.08 -16.62
C SER A 13 10.77 2.02 -17.55
N ASP A 14 10.83 2.71 -18.69
CA ASP A 14 9.75 2.65 -19.69
C ASP A 14 9.56 1.22 -20.24
N ALA A 15 10.64 0.47 -20.40
CA ALA A 15 10.58 -0.93 -20.81
C ALA A 15 9.85 -1.81 -19.79
N MET A 16 10.11 -1.60 -18.49
CA MET A 16 9.38 -2.32 -17.44
C MET A 16 7.91 -1.88 -17.40
N ARG A 17 7.62 -0.58 -17.52
CA ARG A 17 6.24 -0.08 -17.61
C ARG A 17 5.48 -0.74 -18.77
N ALA A 18 6.11 -0.88 -19.93
CA ALA A 18 5.51 -1.57 -21.07
C ALA A 18 5.25 -3.06 -20.78
N THR A 19 6.19 -3.72 -20.09
CA THR A 19 6.05 -5.13 -19.64
C THR A 19 4.85 -5.29 -18.69
N VAL A 20 4.72 -4.40 -17.70
CA VAL A 20 3.59 -4.38 -16.77
C VAL A 20 2.27 -4.19 -17.51
N LEU A 21 2.21 -3.23 -18.44
CA LEU A 21 0.99 -2.95 -19.21
C LEU A 21 0.57 -4.12 -20.10
N ALA A 22 1.53 -4.79 -20.74
CA ALA A 22 1.29 -6.00 -21.52
C ALA A 22 0.79 -7.15 -20.65
N ASN A 23 1.38 -7.33 -19.46
CA ASN A 23 0.94 -8.32 -18.49
C ASN A 23 -0.50 -8.07 -18.01
N LEU A 24 -0.85 -6.83 -17.67
CA LEU A 24 -2.21 -6.45 -17.29
C LEU A 24 -3.23 -6.71 -18.41
N ALA A 25 -2.87 -6.43 -19.67
CA ALA A 25 -3.74 -6.74 -20.81
C ALA A 25 -3.97 -8.25 -20.99
N GLU A 26 -2.94 -9.07 -20.75
CA GLU A 26 -3.06 -10.53 -20.76
C GLU A 26 -3.91 -11.04 -19.60
N VAL A 27 -3.81 -10.44 -18.39
CA VAL A 27 -4.70 -10.73 -17.26
C VAL A 27 -6.16 -10.49 -17.64
N GLU A 28 -6.47 -9.32 -18.21
CA GLU A 28 -7.83 -8.97 -18.63
C GLU A 28 -8.39 -9.98 -19.64
N ARG A 29 -7.58 -10.34 -20.65
CA ARG A 29 -7.97 -11.30 -21.69
C ARG A 29 -8.17 -12.71 -21.12
N ARG A 30 -7.25 -13.18 -20.27
CA ARG A 30 -7.27 -14.55 -19.72
C ARG A 30 -8.38 -14.76 -18.71
N HIS A 31 -8.66 -13.76 -17.88
CA HIS A 31 -9.64 -13.86 -16.79
C HIS A 31 -10.99 -13.24 -17.14
N GLU A 32 -11.13 -12.64 -18.33
CA GLU A 32 -12.31 -11.88 -18.77
C GLU A 32 -12.72 -10.82 -17.74
N VAL A 33 -11.75 -10.00 -17.33
CA VAL A 33 -11.91 -8.92 -16.36
C VAL A 33 -11.49 -7.58 -16.97
N THR A 34 -11.92 -6.49 -16.35
CA THR A 34 -11.41 -5.14 -16.65
C THR A 34 -10.63 -4.62 -15.46
N VAL A 35 -9.40 -4.16 -15.67
CA VAL A 35 -8.56 -3.53 -14.64
C VAL A 35 -8.91 -2.05 -14.55
N LEU A 36 -9.46 -1.63 -13.41
CA LEU A 36 -9.87 -0.24 -13.15
C LEU A 36 -8.70 0.62 -12.66
N PHE A 37 -7.78 0.01 -11.91
CA PHE A 37 -6.66 0.70 -11.28
C PHE A 37 -5.49 -0.28 -11.16
N ALA A 38 -4.28 0.15 -11.47
CA ALA A 38 -3.05 -0.60 -11.22
C ALA A 38 -1.92 0.35 -10.81
N CYS A 39 -1.15 -0.06 -9.81
CA CYS A 39 -0.07 0.73 -9.24
C CYS A 39 1.11 -0.15 -8.84
N GLU A 40 2.24 0.50 -8.57
CA GLU A 40 3.37 -0.11 -7.89
C GLU A 40 3.12 -0.16 -6.37
N SER A 41 3.51 -1.26 -5.74
CA SER A 41 3.44 -1.46 -4.30
C SER A 41 4.83 -1.67 -3.70
N GLY A 42 4.87 -2.18 -2.47
CA GLY A 42 6.10 -2.61 -1.82
C GLY A 42 7.19 -1.54 -1.75
N SER A 43 8.45 -1.97 -1.80
CA SER A 43 9.60 -1.10 -1.55
C SER A 43 9.74 0.02 -2.59
N ARG A 44 9.34 -0.26 -3.84
CA ARG A 44 9.38 0.67 -4.96
C ARG A 44 8.27 1.71 -4.86
N GLY A 45 7.06 1.30 -4.49
CA GLY A 45 5.96 2.22 -4.23
C GLY A 45 6.17 3.07 -2.96
N TRP A 46 6.82 2.52 -1.92
CA TRP A 46 7.21 3.30 -0.74
C TRP A 46 8.38 4.26 -1.01
N GLY A 47 9.20 3.97 -2.03
CA GLY A 47 10.22 4.89 -2.53
C GLY A 47 11.64 4.60 -2.05
N PHE A 48 11.97 3.34 -1.81
CA PHE A 48 13.31 2.93 -1.36
C PHE A 48 13.75 1.62 -1.99
N ALA A 49 13.27 1.28 -3.20
CA ALA A 49 13.68 0.06 -3.89
C ALA A 49 15.21 -0.05 -4.02
N SER A 50 15.72 -1.27 -3.85
CA SER A 50 17.09 -1.66 -4.19
C SER A 50 17.13 -2.24 -5.61
N PRO A 51 18.33 -2.47 -6.19
CA PRO A 51 18.47 -3.02 -7.53
C PRO A 51 17.82 -4.40 -7.70
N ASP A 52 17.76 -5.19 -6.63
CA ASP A 52 17.18 -6.54 -6.56
C ASP A 52 15.74 -6.55 -5.99
N SER A 53 15.10 -5.40 -5.85
CA SER A 53 13.69 -5.35 -5.43
C SER A 53 12.78 -5.75 -6.60
N ASP A 54 11.84 -6.65 -6.31
CA ASP A 54 10.75 -6.98 -7.23
C ASP A 54 9.91 -5.74 -7.62
N TYR A 55 9.16 -5.88 -8.71
CA TYR A 55 8.08 -4.99 -9.12
C TYR A 55 6.76 -5.57 -8.58
N ASP A 56 6.26 -4.97 -7.51
CA ASP A 56 5.06 -5.38 -6.79
C ASP A 56 3.83 -4.73 -7.45
N VAL A 57 3.42 -5.24 -8.62
CA VAL A 57 2.24 -4.71 -9.32
C VAL A 57 0.97 -5.13 -8.60
N ARG A 58 0.17 -4.14 -8.20
CA ARG A 58 -1.11 -4.35 -7.52
C ARG A 58 -2.23 -3.67 -8.27
N PHE A 59 -3.34 -4.38 -8.47
CA PHE A 59 -4.43 -3.89 -9.29
C PHE A 59 -5.81 -4.22 -8.72
N ILE A 60 -6.82 -3.46 -9.15
CA ILE A 60 -8.23 -3.63 -8.83
C ILE A 60 -8.95 -3.90 -10.12
N TYR A 61 -9.75 -4.96 -10.15
CA TYR A 61 -10.45 -5.39 -11.36
C TYR A 61 -11.93 -5.68 -11.09
N VAL A 62 -12.72 -5.59 -12.15
CA VAL A 62 -14.15 -5.91 -12.14
C VAL A 62 -14.41 -7.07 -13.10
N HIS A 63 -15.24 -8.03 -12.66
CA HIS A 63 -15.66 -9.15 -13.50
C HIS A 63 -16.83 -8.79 -14.42
N ARG A 64 -17.13 -9.71 -15.36
CA ARG A 64 -18.39 -9.67 -16.11
C ARG A 64 -19.60 -9.89 -15.18
N LEU A 65 -20.75 -9.30 -15.54
CA LEU A 65 -21.98 -9.38 -14.73
C LEU A 65 -22.36 -10.81 -14.30
N PRO A 66 -22.29 -11.85 -15.16
CA PRO A 66 -22.64 -13.22 -14.77
C PRO A 66 -21.85 -13.74 -13.56
N TRP A 67 -20.58 -13.34 -13.39
CA TRP A 67 -19.77 -13.76 -12.24
C TRP A 67 -20.33 -13.25 -10.91
N TYR A 68 -20.96 -12.06 -10.91
CA TYR A 68 -21.57 -11.49 -9.72
C TYR A 68 -22.93 -12.10 -9.38
N LEU A 69 -23.55 -12.78 -10.35
CA LEU A 69 -24.89 -13.38 -10.27
C LEU A 69 -24.83 -14.92 -10.16
N THR A 70 -23.79 -15.44 -9.50
CA THR A 70 -23.65 -16.87 -9.17
C THR A 70 -24.01 -17.12 -7.71
N VAL A 71 -24.55 -18.32 -7.43
CA VAL A 71 -24.89 -18.74 -6.05
C VAL A 71 -23.63 -18.91 -5.20
N ALA A 72 -22.61 -19.55 -5.75
CA ALA A 72 -21.31 -19.68 -5.09
C ALA A 72 -20.43 -18.47 -5.43
N PRO A 73 -19.76 -17.86 -4.44
CA PRO A 73 -18.80 -16.79 -4.71
C PRO A 73 -17.61 -17.35 -5.48
N GLY A 74 -17.21 -16.66 -6.55
CA GLY A 74 -15.98 -16.96 -7.27
C GLY A 74 -14.74 -16.55 -6.48
N ARG A 75 -13.56 -16.98 -6.95
CA ARG A 75 -12.27 -16.51 -6.41
C ARG A 75 -12.14 -15.00 -6.66
N ASP A 76 -11.89 -14.23 -5.60
CA ASP A 76 -11.86 -12.76 -5.60
C ASP A 76 -10.44 -12.16 -5.68
N VAL A 77 -9.46 -13.00 -6.02
CA VAL A 77 -8.04 -12.65 -6.14
C VAL A 77 -7.46 -13.29 -7.40
N ILE A 78 -6.73 -12.51 -8.19
CA ILE A 78 -5.87 -13.00 -9.28
C ILE A 78 -4.43 -12.81 -8.84
N GLU A 79 -3.67 -13.90 -8.76
CA GLU A 79 -2.24 -13.91 -8.49
C GLU A 79 -1.57 -14.64 -9.64
N GLN A 80 -0.56 -14.00 -10.26
CA GLN A 80 0.30 -14.69 -11.20
C GLN A 80 1.51 -15.27 -10.47
N PRO A 81 2.04 -16.43 -10.91
CA PRO A 81 3.33 -16.89 -10.43
C PRO A 81 4.39 -15.80 -10.66
N LEU A 82 5.29 -15.64 -9.70
CA LEU A 82 6.43 -14.72 -9.84
C LEU A 82 7.18 -15.07 -11.13
N SER A 83 7.26 -14.11 -12.05
CA SER A 83 7.90 -14.28 -13.36
C SER A 83 9.09 -13.35 -13.46
N GLY A 84 10.28 -13.87 -13.14
CA GLY A 84 11.47 -13.02 -12.98
C GLY A 84 11.32 -12.12 -11.76
N GLU A 85 11.35 -10.81 -11.99
CA GLU A 85 11.24 -9.77 -10.96
C GLU A 85 9.81 -9.23 -10.79
N LEU A 86 8.82 -9.79 -11.49
CA LEU A 86 7.46 -9.25 -11.54
C LEU A 86 6.48 -10.05 -10.66
N ASP A 87 5.98 -9.44 -9.60
CA ASP A 87 4.94 -9.97 -8.71
C ASP A 87 3.61 -9.27 -8.98
N VAL A 88 2.66 -9.97 -9.59
CA VAL A 88 1.38 -9.40 -10.05
C VAL A 88 0.22 -10.02 -9.27
N SER A 89 -0.45 -9.18 -8.48
CA SER A 89 -1.61 -9.59 -7.68
C SER A 89 -2.70 -8.54 -7.72
N GLY A 90 -3.95 -8.97 -7.90
CA GLY A 90 -5.10 -8.08 -7.96
C GLY A 90 -6.26 -8.53 -7.11
N TRP A 91 -7.05 -7.57 -6.65
CA TRP A 91 -8.28 -7.78 -5.90
C TRP A 91 -9.50 -7.44 -6.74
N GLU A 92 -10.48 -8.33 -6.70
CA GLU A 92 -11.79 -8.08 -7.29
C GLU A 92 -12.46 -6.88 -6.59
N LEU A 93 -13.26 -6.12 -7.35
CA LEU A 93 -13.83 -4.86 -6.91
C LEU A 93 -14.69 -4.95 -5.63
N ARG A 94 -15.60 -5.92 -5.49
CA ARG A 94 -16.38 -6.11 -4.26
C ARG A 94 -15.47 -6.39 -3.06
N LYS A 95 -14.43 -7.22 -3.23
CA LYS A 95 -13.40 -7.43 -2.19
C LYS A 95 -12.67 -6.12 -1.85
N ALA A 96 -12.22 -5.37 -2.86
CA ALA A 96 -11.54 -4.10 -2.67
C ALA A 96 -12.43 -3.10 -1.90
N LEU A 97 -13.71 -2.93 -2.28
CA LEU A 97 -14.63 -2.04 -1.57
C LEU A 97 -14.89 -2.49 -0.12
N GLY A 98 -14.95 -3.80 0.13
CA GLY A 98 -15.05 -4.34 1.50
C GLY A 98 -13.82 -4.01 2.35
N LEU A 99 -12.62 -4.13 1.77
CA LEU A 99 -11.36 -3.73 2.40
C LEU A 99 -11.28 -2.22 2.62
N LEU A 100 -11.82 -1.43 1.69
CA LEU A 100 -11.89 0.03 1.81
C LEU A 100 -12.76 0.44 3.00
N ARG A 101 -13.94 -0.18 3.14
CA ARG A 101 -14.85 0.02 4.28
C ARG A 101 -14.19 -0.33 5.62
N ALA A 102 -13.25 -1.28 5.61
CA ALA A 102 -12.50 -1.68 6.78
C ALA A 102 -11.28 -0.77 7.07
N SER A 103 -11.03 0.29 6.29
CA SER A 103 -9.79 1.07 6.31
C SER A 103 -8.54 0.18 6.21
N ASN A 104 -8.58 -0.85 5.36
CA ASN A 104 -7.47 -1.78 5.21
C ASN A 104 -6.20 -1.03 4.73
N PRO A 105 -5.08 -1.08 5.48
CA PRO A 105 -3.86 -0.35 5.13
C PRO A 105 -3.34 -0.66 3.74
N THR A 106 -3.32 -1.93 3.34
CA THR A 106 -2.78 -2.37 2.05
C THR A 106 -3.53 -1.74 0.89
N LEU A 107 -4.87 -1.75 0.93
CA LEU A 107 -5.66 -1.11 -0.14
C LEU A 107 -5.47 0.41 -0.17
N LEU A 108 -5.50 1.05 1.01
CA LEU A 108 -5.31 2.50 1.11
C LEU A 108 -3.95 2.94 0.58
N GLU A 109 -2.91 2.12 0.80
CA GLU A 109 -1.60 2.33 0.22
C GLU A 109 -1.64 2.22 -1.31
N TRP A 110 -2.25 1.19 -1.88
CA TRP A 110 -2.35 1.05 -3.35
C TRP A 110 -2.99 2.29 -3.98
N LEU A 111 -4.10 2.75 -3.41
CA LEU A 111 -4.82 3.94 -3.88
C LEU A 111 -4.04 5.25 -3.68
N ARG A 112 -2.94 5.25 -2.92
CA ARG A 112 -2.07 6.41 -2.70
C ARG A 112 -0.67 6.21 -3.26
N SER A 113 -0.48 5.21 -4.13
CA SER A 113 0.81 4.94 -4.74
C SER A 113 1.27 6.11 -5.62
N PRO A 114 2.53 6.56 -5.50
CA PRO A 114 3.08 7.59 -6.37
C PRO A 114 3.39 7.07 -7.79
N VAL A 115 3.36 5.75 -8.00
CA VAL A 115 3.60 5.13 -9.31
C VAL A 115 2.36 4.38 -9.74
N VAL A 116 1.67 4.97 -10.70
CA VAL A 116 0.46 4.42 -11.29
C VAL A 116 0.80 3.83 -12.65
N TYR A 117 0.35 2.60 -12.89
CA TYR A 117 0.47 1.91 -14.17
C TYR A 117 -0.77 2.11 -15.03
N ARG A 118 -1.97 2.02 -14.43
CA ARG A 118 -3.25 2.15 -15.13
C ARG A 118 -4.30 2.81 -14.25
N GLN A 119 -5.11 3.68 -14.83
CA GLN A 119 -6.29 4.27 -14.21
C GLN A 119 -7.40 4.43 -15.27
N GLU A 120 -8.50 3.72 -15.08
CA GLU A 120 -9.68 3.86 -15.92
C GLU A 120 -10.52 5.04 -15.42
N GLN A 121 -10.65 6.09 -16.22
CA GLN A 121 -11.39 7.29 -15.82
C GLN A 121 -12.84 7.24 -16.32
N PRO A 122 -13.83 7.74 -15.54
CA PRO A 122 -13.70 8.43 -14.24
C PRO A 122 -13.73 7.48 -13.02
N TRP A 123 -13.48 6.19 -13.20
CA TRP A 123 -13.68 5.16 -12.17
C TRP A 123 -12.61 5.17 -11.09
N ALA A 124 -11.35 5.39 -11.47
CA ALA A 124 -10.25 5.52 -10.53
C ALA A 124 -10.44 6.76 -9.63
N GLU A 125 -10.80 7.91 -10.20
CA GLU A 125 -11.07 9.15 -9.43
C GLU A 125 -12.20 8.94 -8.42
N ARG A 126 -13.33 8.38 -8.87
CA ARG A 126 -14.46 8.03 -7.96
C ARG A 126 -14.03 7.09 -6.83
N LEU A 127 -13.15 6.12 -7.10
CA LEU A 127 -12.63 5.21 -6.08
C LEU A 127 -11.73 5.93 -5.07
N HIS A 128 -10.89 6.85 -5.53
CA HIS A 128 -10.07 7.69 -4.63
C HIS A 128 -10.94 8.56 -3.71
N LEU A 129 -12.00 9.17 -4.25
CA LEU A 129 -12.95 9.96 -3.45
C LEU A 129 -13.64 9.10 -2.36
N LEU A 130 -14.06 7.89 -2.71
CA LEU A 130 -14.61 6.93 -1.74
C LEU A 130 -13.60 6.55 -0.66
N ALA A 131 -12.32 6.43 -1.02
CA ALA A 131 -11.26 6.14 -0.07
C ALA A 131 -11.01 7.28 0.92
N GLU A 132 -11.10 8.52 0.45
CA GLU A 132 -10.94 9.71 1.28
C GLU A 132 -12.12 9.90 2.23
N GLN A 133 -13.35 9.79 1.72
CA GLN A 133 -14.57 9.97 2.50
C GLN A 133 -14.86 8.80 3.46
N GLY A 134 -14.47 7.59 3.06
CA GLY A 134 -14.73 6.36 3.83
C GLY A 134 -13.65 6.00 4.85
N PHE A 135 -12.55 6.74 4.92
CA PHE A 135 -11.45 6.41 5.82
C PHE A 135 -11.86 6.59 7.29
N SER A 136 -11.88 5.48 8.04
CA SER A 136 -11.97 5.50 9.51
C SER A 136 -10.57 5.62 10.13
N PRO A 137 -10.26 6.74 10.84
CA PRO A 137 -9.00 6.92 11.57
C PRO A 137 -8.76 5.83 12.61
N VAL A 138 -9.80 5.41 13.34
CA VAL A 138 -9.71 4.39 14.41
C VAL A 138 -9.32 3.03 13.86
N ARG A 139 -10.02 2.55 12.83
CA ARG A 139 -9.71 1.26 12.21
C ARG A 139 -8.31 1.28 11.61
N GLY A 140 -7.98 2.36 10.88
CA GLY A 140 -6.64 2.55 10.31
C GLY A 140 -5.56 2.53 11.39
N TYR A 141 -5.74 3.29 12.48
CA TYR A 141 -4.81 3.36 13.60
C TYR A 141 -4.56 1.99 14.21
N HIS A 142 -5.60 1.25 14.58
CA HIS A 142 -5.46 -0.07 15.17
C HIS A 142 -4.79 -1.07 14.22
N HIS A 143 -5.10 -1.05 12.92
CA HIS A 143 -4.44 -1.90 11.94
C HIS A 143 -2.93 -1.62 11.87
N TYR A 144 -2.54 -0.34 11.82
CA TYR A 144 -1.14 0.06 11.76
C TYR A 144 -0.39 -0.28 13.05
N VAL A 145 -0.95 -0.02 14.24
CA VAL A 145 -0.32 -0.38 15.52
C VAL A 145 -0.13 -1.90 15.65
N ALA A 146 -1.15 -2.69 15.29
CA ALA A 146 -1.07 -4.16 15.32
C ALA A 146 0.03 -4.68 14.38
N MET A 147 0.14 -4.09 13.18
CA MET A 147 1.18 -4.43 12.20
C MET A 147 2.58 -4.09 12.70
N ALA A 148 2.77 -2.88 13.24
CA ALA A 148 4.04 -2.44 13.81
C ALA A 148 4.48 -3.38 14.96
N ARG A 149 3.58 -3.67 15.90
CA ARG A 149 3.84 -4.59 17.02
C ARG A 149 4.25 -5.98 16.54
N LYS A 150 3.51 -6.55 15.58
CA LYS A 150 3.81 -7.87 15.00
C LYS A 150 5.20 -7.89 14.36
N ASN A 151 5.51 -6.88 13.54
CA ASN A 151 6.77 -6.84 12.80
C ASN A 151 7.98 -6.56 13.70
N LEU A 152 7.85 -5.70 14.72
CA LEU A 152 8.92 -5.45 15.70
C LEU A 152 9.30 -6.73 16.44
N ARG A 153 8.29 -7.45 16.96
CA ARG A 153 8.47 -8.73 17.66
C ARG A 153 9.09 -9.80 16.76
N ALA A 154 8.66 -9.87 15.49
CA ALA A 154 9.08 -10.93 14.58
C ALA A 154 10.50 -10.73 14.00
N HIS A 155 10.99 -9.49 13.91
CA HIS A 155 12.13 -9.21 13.04
C HIS A 155 13.27 -8.38 13.65
N LEU A 156 13.04 -7.65 14.74
CA LEU A 156 14.02 -6.68 15.26
C LEU A 156 14.52 -7.02 16.68
N GLN A 157 14.56 -8.30 17.07
CA GLN A 157 14.94 -8.71 18.43
C GLN A 157 16.45 -8.96 18.63
N GLY A 158 17.22 -9.16 17.55
CA GLY A 158 18.67 -9.44 17.62
C GLY A 158 19.57 -8.21 17.40
N ASP A 159 20.87 -8.38 17.59
CA ASP A 159 21.87 -7.32 17.39
C ASP A 159 22.20 -7.09 15.91
N VAL A 160 22.02 -8.13 15.08
CA VAL A 160 22.15 -8.05 13.63
C VAL A 160 20.78 -8.26 13.00
N VAL A 161 20.34 -7.28 12.22
CA VAL A 161 19.00 -7.26 11.63
C VAL A 161 19.07 -6.91 10.15
N ARG A 162 18.12 -7.42 9.37
CA ARG A 162 17.99 -7.06 7.95
C ARG A 162 17.44 -5.65 7.83
N TYR A 163 18.08 -4.80 7.02
CA TYR A 163 17.69 -3.39 6.91
C TYR A 163 16.25 -3.20 6.45
N LYS A 164 15.78 -4.02 5.50
CA LYS A 164 14.38 -4.05 5.04
C LYS A 164 13.37 -4.12 6.20
N LYS A 165 13.69 -4.88 7.25
CA LYS A 165 12.75 -5.14 8.35
C LYS A 165 12.50 -3.93 9.24
N TYR A 166 13.41 -2.95 9.29
CA TYR A 166 13.13 -1.67 9.93
C TYR A 166 11.94 -0.97 9.27
N PHE A 167 11.88 -0.94 7.94
CA PHE A 167 10.81 -0.27 7.22
C PHE A 167 9.45 -0.94 7.40
N TYR A 168 9.42 -2.26 7.65
CA TYR A 168 8.20 -2.99 8.01
C TYR A 168 7.67 -2.64 9.41
N VAL A 169 8.46 -1.98 10.25
CA VAL A 169 8.00 -1.44 11.54
C VAL A 169 7.81 0.07 11.46
N LEU A 170 8.75 0.81 10.89
CA LEU A 170 8.69 2.26 10.72
C LEU A 170 7.44 2.67 9.92
N ARG A 171 7.18 2.07 8.77
CA ARG A 171 6.06 2.45 7.91
C ARG A 171 4.72 2.40 8.64
N PRO A 172 4.31 1.28 9.28
CA PRO A 172 3.05 1.25 10.02
C PRO A 172 3.09 2.13 11.27
N LEU A 173 4.22 2.22 11.98
CA LEU A 173 4.28 3.02 13.20
C LEU A 173 4.13 4.53 12.93
N LEU A 174 4.81 5.03 11.90
CA LEU A 174 4.68 6.41 11.45
C LEU A 174 3.29 6.68 10.86
N ALA A 175 2.65 5.69 10.24
CA ALA A 175 1.27 5.79 9.78
C ALA A 175 0.28 5.95 10.94
N ALA A 176 0.45 5.17 12.02
CA ALA A 176 -0.33 5.33 13.23
C ALA A 176 -0.13 6.74 13.83
N ARG A 177 1.12 7.22 13.89
CA ARG A 177 1.42 8.60 14.33
C ARG A 177 0.78 9.66 13.45
N TRP A 178 0.84 9.52 12.12
CA TRP A 178 0.18 10.43 11.17
C TRP A 178 -1.32 10.57 11.45
N ILE A 179 -1.99 9.43 11.70
CA ILE A 179 -3.42 9.40 12.03
C ILE A 179 -3.68 10.07 13.39
N ARG A 180 -2.88 9.72 14.41
CA ARG A 180 -2.97 10.31 15.75
C ARG A 180 -2.82 11.83 15.73
N ASP A 181 -1.96 12.34 14.86
CA ASP A 181 -1.73 13.77 14.67
C ASP A 181 -2.83 14.47 13.85
N GLY A 182 -3.95 13.78 13.56
CA GLY A 182 -5.13 14.36 12.90
C GLY A 182 -4.98 14.59 11.39
N ARG A 183 -3.96 14.00 10.75
CA ARG A 183 -3.62 14.25 9.34
C ARG A 183 -4.38 13.37 8.34
N GLY A 184 -5.40 12.63 8.81
CA GLY A 184 -6.23 11.74 7.98
C GLY A 184 -5.49 10.48 7.53
N ALA A 185 -5.80 10.03 6.31
CA ALA A 185 -5.23 8.80 5.74
C ALA A 185 -3.73 8.98 5.41
N PRO A 186 -2.84 8.08 5.88
CA PRO A 186 -1.39 8.19 5.65
C PRO A 186 -1.00 8.08 4.17
N PRO A 187 0.00 8.86 3.70
CA PRO A 187 0.55 8.70 2.35
C PRO A 187 1.32 7.39 2.20
N MET A 188 1.32 6.81 0.98
CA MET A 188 2.09 5.61 0.69
C MET A 188 3.60 5.86 0.70
N ARG A 189 4.02 6.99 0.12
CA ARG A 189 5.43 7.39 0.00
C ARG A 189 6.07 7.57 1.38
N PHE A 190 7.08 6.75 1.67
CA PHE A 190 7.72 6.71 2.99
C PHE A 190 8.39 8.03 3.36
N ALA A 191 9.06 8.70 2.42
CA ALA A 191 9.70 9.98 2.68
C ALA A 191 8.71 11.08 3.07
N GLN A 192 7.53 11.12 2.43
CA GLN A 192 6.46 12.06 2.80
C GLN A 192 5.94 11.75 4.21
N LEU A 193 5.72 10.48 4.51
CA LEU A 193 5.27 10.04 5.83
C LEU A 193 6.29 10.44 6.92
N ALA A 194 7.55 10.04 6.74
CA ALA A 194 8.62 10.30 7.69
C ALA A 194 8.88 11.81 7.88
N ALA A 195 8.94 12.59 6.79
CA ALA A 195 9.15 14.04 6.88
C ALA A 195 8.00 14.76 7.59
N GLY A 196 6.78 14.24 7.48
CA GLY A 196 5.60 14.79 8.16
C GLY A 196 5.46 14.38 9.63
N THR A 197 6.15 13.32 10.09
CA THR A 197 6.03 12.81 11.46
C THR A 197 7.30 12.93 12.31
N LEU A 198 8.47 13.11 11.69
CA LEU A 198 9.77 13.13 12.37
C LEU A 198 10.41 14.51 12.32
N GLU A 199 10.86 14.97 13.49
CA GLU A 199 11.51 16.28 13.69
C GLU A 199 12.96 16.16 14.19
N ASP A 200 13.29 15.09 14.91
CA ASP A 200 14.64 14.87 15.46
C ASP A 200 15.66 14.67 14.33
N ALA A 201 16.62 15.60 14.25
CA ALA A 201 17.64 15.62 13.20
C ALA A 201 18.59 14.41 13.26
N GLY A 202 18.90 13.91 14.46
CA GLY A 202 19.77 12.74 14.63
C GLY A 202 19.10 11.44 14.20
N LEU A 203 17.80 11.29 14.50
CA LEU A 203 16.98 10.17 14.03
C LEU A 203 16.82 10.21 12.51
N LEU A 204 16.59 11.39 11.93
CA LEU A 204 16.49 11.57 10.48
C LEU A 204 17.79 11.24 9.76
N ALA A 205 18.93 11.63 10.32
CA ALA A 205 20.24 11.27 9.79
C ALA A 205 20.45 9.74 9.79
N GLU A 206 20.24 9.05 10.93
CA GLU A 206 20.39 7.59 11.00
C GLU A 206 19.37 6.86 10.11
N LEU A 207 18.17 7.40 9.95
CA LEU A 207 17.15 6.88 9.02
C LEU A 207 17.60 7.01 7.56
N ASN A 208 18.18 8.14 7.17
CA ASN A 208 18.69 8.35 5.82
C ASN A 208 19.89 7.45 5.51
N GLU A 209 20.80 7.25 6.46
CA GLU A 209 21.89 6.27 6.32
C GLU A 209 21.33 4.85 6.12
N LEU A 210 20.30 4.48 6.88
CA LEU A 210 19.64 3.19 6.75
C LEU A 210 18.93 3.03 5.39
N LEU A 211 18.28 4.08 4.89
CA LEU A 211 17.67 4.12 3.56
C LEU A 211 18.73 3.95 2.46
N GLU A 212 19.84 4.69 2.55
CA GLU A 212 20.94 4.60 1.59
C GLU A 212 21.53 3.18 1.54
N LEU A 213 21.78 2.58 2.71
CA LEU A 213 22.24 1.19 2.79
C LEU A 213 21.23 0.22 2.19
N LYS A 214 19.94 0.39 2.49
CA LYS A 214 18.88 -0.46 1.93
C LYS A 214 18.84 -0.32 0.41
N MET A 215 18.87 0.90 -0.11
CA MET A 215 18.77 1.19 -1.54
C MET A 215 20.02 0.73 -2.32
N ARG A 216 21.18 0.61 -1.67
CA ARG A 216 22.44 0.21 -2.32
C ARG A 216 22.79 -1.28 -2.19
N LEU A 217 22.60 -1.89 -1.02
CA LEU A 217 23.18 -3.21 -0.69
C LEU A 217 22.26 -4.41 -0.99
N GLY A 218 21.01 -4.16 -1.39
CA GLY A 218 20.04 -5.19 -1.73
C GLY A 218 19.16 -5.68 -0.57
N GLU A 219 18.19 -6.54 -0.88
CA GLU A 219 17.11 -6.95 0.04
C GLU A 219 17.59 -7.88 1.17
N ALA A 220 18.68 -8.62 0.96
CA ALA A 220 19.28 -9.52 1.96
C ALA A 220 20.24 -8.81 2.93
N ALA A 221 20.55 -7.53 2.69
CA ALA A 221 21.51 -6.77 3.47
C ALA A 221 21.11 -6.69 4.96
N LYS A 222 22.11 -6.93 5.81
CA LYS A 222 21.99 -6.95 7.26
C LYS A 222 23.14 -6.17 7.88
N GLY A 223 22.90 -5.66 9.08
CA GLY A 223 23.95 -4.99 9.84
C GLY A 223 23.57 -4.84 11.30
N PRO A 224 24.43 -4.18 12.08
CA PRO A 224 24.15 -3.93 13.48
C PRO A 224 22.87 -3.10 13.63
N ARG A 225 22.20 -3.30 14.76
CA ARG A 225 21.05 -2.51 15.17
C ARG A 225 21.38 -1.01 15.15
N ARG A 226 20.53 -0.23 14.49
CA ARG A 226 20.52 1.24 14.48
C ARG A 226 19.90 1.74 15.77
N VAL A 227 20.71 2.26 16.68
CA VAL A 227 20.31 2.49 18.08
C VAL A 227 19.23 3.55 18.18
N ARG A 228 19.40 4.72 17.55
CA ARG A 228 18.41 5.82 17.65
C ARG A 228 17.08 5.43 17.02
N VAL A 229 17.12 4.78 15.86
CA VAL A 229 15.93 4.24 15.17
C VAL A 229 15.26 3.19 16.03
N HIS A 230 16.01 2.27 16.63
CA HIS A 230 15.43 1.20 17.45
C HIS A 230 14.77 1.75 18.72
N ASP A 231 15.46 2.63 19.45
CA ASP A 231 14.90 3.23 20.67
C ASP A 231 13.66 4.08 20.34
N PHE A 232 13.65 4.75 19.17
CA PHE A 232 12.46 5.43 18.68
C PHE A 232 11.30 4.45 18.45
N LEU A 233 11.55 3.32 17.78
CA LEU A 233 10.52 2.31 17.50
C LEU A 233 9.89 1.77 18.78
N GLU A 234 10.71 1.47 19.81
CA GLU A 234 10.20 0.97 21.08
C GLU A 234 9.37 2.01 21.82
N ARG A 235 9.88 3.24 21.95
CA ARG A 235 9.15 4.34 22.61
C ARG A 235 7.84 4.70 21.90
N GLU A 236 7.89 4.85 20.58
CA GLU A 236 6.72 5.23 19.80
C GLU A 236 5.69 4.10 19.76
N LEU A 237 6.11 2.82 19.74
CA LEU A 237 5.17 1.71 19.85
C LEU A 237 4.51 1.67 21.23
N ALA A 238 5.26 1.87 22.31
CA ALA A 238 4.69 1.93 23.66
C ALA A 238 3.65 3.05 23.77
N HIS A 239 3.96 4.24 23.28
CA HIS A 239 3.03 5.36 23.22
C HIS A 239 1.79 5.03 22.36
N ALA A 240 2.01 4.43 21.18
CA ALA A 240 0.92 4.08 20.28
C ALA A 240 -0.03 3.03 20.86
N MET A 241 0.48 2.08 21.65
CA MET A 241 -0.33 1.07 22.34
C MET A 241 -1.12 1.64 23.52
N ALA A 242 -0.65 2.72 24.14
CA ALA A 242 -1.34 3.39 25.24
C ALA A 242 -2.41 4.40 24.77
N HIS A 243 -2.35 4.84 23.50
CA HIS A 243 -3.29 5.79 22.94
C HIS A 243 -4.58 5.10 22.46
N ALA A 244 -5.73 5.70 22.84
CA ALA A 244 -7.04 5.31 22.36
C ALA A 244 -7.54 6.36 21.34
N PRO A 245 -7.67 6.01 20.05
CA PRO A 245 -8.17 6.95 19.05
C PRO A 245 -9.68 7.19 19.25
N ASP A 246 -10.14 8.40 18.94
CA ASP A 246 -11.57 8.76 18.99
C ASP A 246 -12.35 7.98 17.92
N PRO A 247 -13.35 7.16 18.29
CA PRO A 247 -14.13 6.31 17.37
C PRO A 247 -14.67 7.04 16.13
N GLY A 248 -14.96 8.34 16.24
CA GLY A 248 -15.55 9.12 15.15
C GLY A 248 -16.85 8.51 14.62
N GLU A 249 -17.33 9.05 13.50
CA GLU A 249 -18.51 8.50 12.82
C GLU A 249 -18.12 7.40 11.82
N GLN A 250 -18.97 6.38 11.71
CA GLN A 250 -18.81 5.34 10.72
C GLN A 250 -19.41 5.80 9.38
N ALA A 251 -18.59 5.78 8.32
CA ALA A 251 -19.04 6.12 6.97
C ALA A 251 -20.14 5.16 6.46
N ASP A 252 -21.10 5.71 5.74
CA ASP A 252 -22.16 4.97 5.06
C ASP A 252 -21.57 4.07 3.95
N ALA A 253 -22.09 2.84 3.86
CA ALA A 253 -21.70 1.88 2.83
C ALA A 253 -22.44 2.10 1.49
N ALA A 254 -23.56 2.83 1.48
CA ALA A 254 -24.37 3.02 0.28
C ALA A 254 -23.61 3.61 -0.94
N PRO A 255 -22.65 4.54 -0.77
CA PRO A 255 -21.80 5.00 -1.88
C PRO A 255 -20.93 3.89 -2.48
N LEU A 256 -20.43 2.95 -1.67
CA LEU A 256 -19.64 1.80 -2.14
C LEU A 256 -20.51 0.85 -2.95
N ASP A 257 -21.72 0.54 -2.47
CA ASP A 257 -22.66 -0.33 -3.19
C ASP A 257 -23.09 0.29 -4.53
N ARG A 258 -23.29 1.62 -4.56
CA ARG A 258 -23.59 2.33 -5.80
C ARG A 258 -22.42 2.24 -6.79
N TYR A 259 -21.19 2.50 -6.33
CA TYR A 259 -20.01 2.36 -7.16
C TYR A 259 -19.86 0.96 -7.75
N LEU A 260 -20.07 -0.09 -6.93
CA LEU A 260 -20.04 -1.47 -7.38
C LEU A 260 -21.07 -1.71 -8.49
N ARG A 261 -22.34 -1.36 -8.24
CA ARG A 261 -23.41 -1.56 -9.23
C ARG A 261 -23.13 -0.84 -10.54
N ASP A 262 -22.71 0.42 -10.47
CA ASP A 262 -22.40 1.20 -11.66
C ASP A 262 -21.25 0.57 -12.45
N ALA A 263 -20.17 0.16 -11.76
CA ALA A 263 -18.98 -0.43 -12.39
C ALA A 263 -19.33 -1.75 -13.06
N VAL A 264 -20.09 -2.61 -12.37
CA VAL A 264 -20.54 -3.89 -12.93
C VAL A 264 -21.49 -3.67 -14.11
N ALA A 265 -22.37 -2.67 -14.07
CA ALA A 265 -23.22 -2.35 -15.22
C ALA A 265 -22.40 -1.86 -16.44
N ARG A 266 -21.37 -1.03 -16.19
CA ARG A 266 -20.54 -0.45 -17.26
C ARG A 266 -19.57 -1.43 -17.90
N PHE A 267 -18.90 -2.25 -17.09
CA PHE A 267 -17.83 -3.15 -17.52
C PHE A 267 -18.27 -4.60 -17.59
N GLY A 268 -19.41 -4.93 -16.99
CA GLY A 268 -20.00 -6.27 -17.09
C GLY A 268 -20.63 -6.57 -18.44
N GLY A 269 -20.71 -5.58 -19.34
CA GLY A 269 -21.38 -5.66 -20.63
C GLY A 269 -20.42 -5.78 -21.82
N ASN A 270 -20.20 -7.02 -22.27
CA ASN A 270 -20.48 -7.38 -23.66
C ASN A 270 -21.60 -8.43 -23.59
N TRP A 271 -22.83 -7.93 -23.59
CA TRP A 271 -24.01 -8.63 -24.08
C TRP A 271 -24.40 -7.90 -25.37
N ARG A 272 -23.74 -8.23 -26.48
CA ARG A 272 -24.33 -8.04 -27.80
C ARG A 272 -24.91 -9.40 -28.19
N GLN A 273 -26.25 -9.43 -28.13
CA GLN A 273 -27.21 -10.40 -28.68
C GLN A 273 -26.75 -11.86 -28.80
#